data_AF-A0A914VLT4-F1
#
_entry.id   AF-A0A914VLT4-F1
#
_cell.length_a   1.000
_cell.length_b   1.000
_cell.length_c   1.000
_cell.angle_alpha   90.00
_cell.angle_beta   90.00
_cell.angle_gamma   90.00
#
_symmetry.space_group_name_H-M   'P 1'
#
loop_
_entity.id
_entity.type
_entity.pdbx_description
1 polymer ?
#
loop_
_entity_poly.entity_id
_entity_poly.type
_entity_poly.pdbx_seq_one_letter_code
_entity_poly.pdbx_strand_id
1 'polypeptide(L)'
;LHKNGYTSTSTVDQLHCGKCDRFLADRFVEGTCPFPACQYDDARGDQCDKCGQLVNAVELIKPRCKLCGSTPSIRASEHLFLDLDKLQPQLTEHLEKLWAGEHKWSSNSV
;
A
#
# COMPACT_ATOMS: atom_id res chain seq x y z
N LEU A 1 -1.38 -8.57 20.56
CA LEU A 1 -2.15 -8.50 19.29
C LEU A 1 -2.36 -9.89 18.70
N HIS A 2 -1.32 -10.57 18.18
CA HIS A 2 -1.48 -11.90 17.57
C HIS A 2 -2.13 -12.96 18.48
N LYS A 3 -1.60 -13.17 19.69
CA LYS A 3 -2.20 -14.09 20.68
C LYS A 3 -3.63 -13.71 21.11
N ASN A 4 -4.02 -12.46 20.90
CA ASN A 4 -5.33 -11.93 21.29
C ASN A 4 -6.33 -11.95 20.12
N GLY A 5 -5.98 -12.55 18.97
CA GLY A 5 -6.87 -12.69 17.83
C GLY A 5 -7.13 -11.41 17.03
N TYR A 6 -6.28 -10.39 17.17
CA TYR A 6 -6.37 -9.11 16.44
C TYR A 6 -5.55 -9.05 15.17
N THR A 7 -5.02 -10.18 14.71
CA THR A 7 -4.25 -10.22 13.47
C THR A 7 -4.72 -11.35 12.59
N SER A 8 -4.73 -11.10 11.28
CA SER A 8 -5.01 -12.07 10.25
C SER A 8 -3.83 -12.16 9.28
N THR A 9 -3.73 -13.27 8.56
CA THR A 9 -2.70 -13.47 7.54
C THR A 9 -3.37 -13.55 6.19
N SER A 10 -2.82 -12.84 5.20
CA SER A 10 -3.29 -12.92 3.81
C SER A 10 -2.14 -12.75 2.83
N THR A 11 -2.32 -13.25 1.62
CA THR A 11 -1.33 -13.17 0.55
C THR A 11 -1.59 -11.95 -0.31
N VAL A 12 -0.52 -11.22 -0.65
CA VAL A 12 -0.55 -10.03 -1.50
C VAL A 12 0.40 -10.23 -2.67
N ASP A 13 -0.09 -9.92 -3.88
CA ASP A 13 0.74 -9.89 -5.08
C ASP A 13 1.58 -8.61 -5.12
N GLN A 14 2.89 -8.76 -5.24
CA GLN A 14 3.84 -7.66 -5.29
C GLN A 14 4.84 -7.86 -6.42
N LEU A 15 5.32 -6.76 -6.98
CA LEU A 15 6.38 -6.80 -7.97
C LEU A 15 7.73 -7.09 -7.30
N HIS A 16 8.40 -8.15 -7.75
CA HIS A 16 9.73 -8.55 -7.31
C HIS A 16 10.76 -8.32 -8.42
N CYS A 17 11.80 -7.56 -8.12
CA CYS A 17 12.94 -7.42 -9.02
C CYS A 17 13.93 -8.56 -8.76
N GLY A 18 14.08 -9.47 -9.74
CA GLY A 18 15.04 -10.57 -9.63
C GLY A 18 16.50 -10.12 -9.57
N LYS A 19 16.85 -8.98 -10.20
CA LYS A 19 18.23 -8.46 -10.22
C LYS A 19 18.62 -7.74 -8.91
N CYS A 20 17.68 -7.03 -8.28
CA CYS A 20 17.88 -6.37 -6.99
C CYS A 20 17.55 -7.28 -5.79
N ASP A 21 17.04 -8.49 -6.07
CA ASP A 21 16.56 -9.49 -5.12
C ASP A 21 15.69 -8.90 -4.01
N ARG A 22 14.64 -8.18 -4.42
CA ARG A 22 13.70 -7.54 -3.49
C ARG A 22 12.34 -7.27 -4.12
N PHE A 23 11.33 -7.19 -3.26
CA PHE A 23 10.05 -6.57 -3.60
C PHE A 23 10.20 -5.06 -3.80
N LEU A 24 9.48 -4.51 -4.76
CA LEU A 24 9.49 -3.10 -5.12
C LEU A 24 8.28 -2.40 -4.50
N ALA A 25 8.54 -1.29 -3.84
CA ALA A 25 7.49 -0.31 -3.54
C ALA A 25 7.10 0.44 -4.83
N ASP A 26 5.89 0.99 -4.88
CA ASP A 26 5.34 1.65 -6.07
C ASP A 26 6.24 2.74 -6.64
N ARG A 27 6.91 3.51 -5.77
CA ARG A 27 7.91 4.54 -6.15
C ARG A 27 9.14 4.01 -6.91
N PHE A 28 9.38 2.70 -6.89
CA PHE A 28 10.47 2.03 -7.59
C PHE A 28 9.99 1.24 -8.82
N VAL A 29 8.72 1.37 -9.17
CA VAL A 29 8.13 0.78 -10.37
C VAL A 29 7.71 1.90 -11.31
N GLU A 30 8.12 1.78 -12.55
CA GLU A 30 7.62 2.60 -13.66
C GLU A 30 7.11 1.66 -14.76
N GLY A 31 6.28 2.17 -15.66
CA GLY A 31 5.77 1.37 -16.78
C GLY A 31 4.79 2.16 -17.64
N THR A 32 4.21 1.48 -18.62
CA THR A 32 3.18 2.06 -19.45
C THR A 32 1.83 2.04 -18.71
N CYS A 33 1.16 3.20 -18.67
CA CYS A 33 -0.16 3.37 -18.06
C CYS A 33 -1.16 2.36 -18.66
N PRO A 34 -1.89 1.59 -17.83
CA PRO A 34 -2.84 0.60 -18.32
C PRO A 34 -4.09 1.21 -18.96
N PHE A 35 -4.34 2.50 -18.74
CA PHE A 35 -5.54 3.15 -19.24
C PHE A 35 -5.46 3.33 -20.77
N PRO A 36 -6.39 2.73 -21.56
CA PRO A 36 -6.29 2.70 -23.02
C PRO A 36 -6.25 4.07 -23.68
N ALA A 37 -6.93 5.07 -23.10
CA ALA A 37 -6.94 6.43 -23.61
C ALA A 37 -5.65 7.23 -23.31
N CYS A 38 -4.74 6.69 -22.47
CA CYS A 38 -3.55 7.41 -22.01
C CYS A 38 -2.25 6.79 -22.55
N GLN A 39 -2.03 5.50 -22.26
CA GLN A 39 -0.84 4.72 -22.64
C GLN A 39 0.49 5.46 -22.43
N TYR A 40 0.61 6.24 -21.36
CA TYR A 40 1.84 6.94 -21.03
C TYR A 40 2.93 5.97 -20.61
N ASP A 41 4.09 5.98 -21.28
CA ASP A 41 5.16 5.00 -21.08
C ASP A 41 5.94 5.12 -19.76
N ASP A 42 5.69 6.19 -18.98
CA ASP A 42 6.42 6.47 -17.75
C ASP A 42 5.49 6.75 -16.56
N ALA A 43 4.40 5.99 -16.48
CA ALA A 43 3.54 6.01 -15.30
C ALA A 43 4.23 5.37 -14.09
N ARG A 44 4.01 5.93 -12.91
CA ARG A 44 4.50 5.39 -11.64
C ARG A 44 3.60 4.26 -11.15
N GLY A 45 4.09 3.44 -10.23
CA GLY A 45 3.35 2.32 -9.65
C GLY A 45 2.10 2.71 -8.85
N ASP A 46 1.95 3.98 -8.47
CA ASP A 46 0.84 4.51 -7.67
C ASP A 46 -0.09 5.43 -8.47
N GLN A 47 0.46 6.15 -9.46
CA GLN A 47 -0.28 7.14 -10.23
C GLN A 47 0.36 7.39 -11.61
N CYS A 48 -0.48 7.60 -12.62
CA CYS A 48 -0.03 8.13 -13.92
C CYS A 48 -0.04 9.66 -13.92
N ASP A 49 1.14 10.28 -14.03
CA ASP A 49 1.27 11.75 -14.03
C ASP A 49 0.68 12.41 -15.30
N LYS A 50 0.43 11.66 -16.38
CA LYS A 50 -0.18 12.19 -17.62
C LYS A 50 -1.71 12.31 -17.54
N CYS A 51 -2.41 11.32 -16.98
CA CYS A 51 -3.87 11.32 -16.91
C CYS A 51 -4.43 11.45 -15.48
N GLY A 52 -3.58 11.46 -14.46
CA GLY A 52 -3.94 11.59 -13.06
C GLY A 52 -4.55 10.34 -12.41
N GLN A 53 -4.76 9.26 -13.18
CA GLN A 53 -5.37 8.02 -12.68
C GLN A 53 -4.49 7.33 -11.65
N LEU A 54 -5.10 6.89 -10.55
CA LEU A 54 -4.49 5.98 -9.58
C LEU A 54 -4.41 4.59 -10.19
N VAL A 55 -3.29 3.92 -10.00
CA VAL A 55 -3.02 2.60 -10.57
C VAL A 55 -2.34 1.73 -9.52
N ASN A 56 -2.53 0.42 -9.61
CA ASN A 56 -1.68 -0.50 -8.85
C ASN A 56 -0.45 -0.86 -9.69
N ALA A 57 0.72 -0.98 -9.06
CA ALA A 57 1.96 -1.25 -9.77
C ALA A 57 1.92 -2.56 -10.59
N VAL A 58 1.17 -3.56 -10.11
CA VAL A 58 0.96 -4.85 -10.78
C VAL A 58 0.13 -4.75 -12.08
N GLU A 59 -0.59 -3.63 -12.28
CA GLU A 59 -1.42 -3.38 -13.47
C GLU A 59 -0.65 -2.66 -14.58
N LEU A 60 0.54 -2.11 -14.29
CA LEU A 60 1.34 -1.42 -15.29
C LEU A 60 1.72 -2.36 -16.44
N ILE A 61 1.61 -1.85 -17.66
CA ILE A 61 2.05 -2.55 -18.86
C ILE A 61 3.57 -2.38 -18.96
N LYS A 62 4.32 -3.45 -19.25
CA LYS A 62 5.80 -3.44 -19.31
C LYS A 62 6.43 -2.76 -18.08
N PRO A 63 6.16 -3.25 -16.86
CA PRO A 63 6.74 -2.66 -15.66
C PRO A 63 8.26 -2.79 -15.70
N ARG A 64 8.94 -1.81 -15.11
CA ARG A 64 10.40 -1.76 -15.01
C ARG A 64 10.81 -1.29 -13.62
N CYS A 65 11.87 -1.88 -13.11
CA CYS A 65 12.48 -1.47 -11.85
C CYS A 65 13.25 -0.16 -12.06
N LYS A 66 12.86 0.91 -11.39
CA LYS A 66 13.53 2.22 -11.45
C LYS A 66 15.00 2.15 -11.02
N LEU A 67 15.37 1.19 -10.17
CA LEU A 67 16.73 1.06 -9.63
C LEU A 67 17.72 0.44 -10.62
N CYS A 68 17.30 -0.57 -11.40
CA CYS A 68 18.23 -1.33 -12.24
C CYS A 68 17.75 -1.57 -13.68
N GLY A 69 16.57 -1.07 -14.04
CA GLY A 69 15.96 -1.16 -15.37
C GLY A 69 15.37 -2.52 -15.73
N SER A 70 15.58 -3.57 -14.94
CA SER A 70 15.03 -4.91 -15.25
C SER A 70 13.51 -4.96 -15.10
N THR A 71 12.84 -5.79 -15.90
CA THR A 71 11.42 -6.12 -15.73
C THR A 71 11.21 -6.92 -14.44
N PRO A 72 10.42 -6.43 -13.47
CA PRO A 72 10.04 -7.20 -12.30
C PRO A 72 8.97 -8.24 -12.64
N SER A 73 8.86 -9.27 -11.80
CA SER A 73 7.83 -10.32 -11.89
C SER A 73 6.88 -10.24 -10.71
N ILE A 74 5.59 -10.51 -10.90
CA ILE A 74 4.64 -10.64 -9.79
C ILE A 74 5.01 -11.86 -8.96
N ARG A 75 5.04 -11.68 -7.64
CA ARG A 75 5.20 -12.76 -6.67
C ARG A 75 4.25 -12.54 -5.50
N ALA A 76 3.65 -13.63 -5.05
CA ALA A 76 2.83 -13.64 -3.86
C ALA A 76 3.74 -13.55 -2.61
N SER A 77 3.41 -12.65 -1.69
CA SER A 77 4.04 -12.54 -0.37
C SER A 77 2.96 -12.70 0.69
N GLU A 78 3.28 -13.42 1.77
CA GLU A 78 2.40 -13.53 2.93
C GLU A 78 2.60 -12.31 3.83
N HIS A 79 1.50 -11.70 4.27
CA HIS A 79 1.50 -10.50 5.12
C HIS A 79 0.61 -10.70 6.34
N LEU A 80 1.04 -10.10 7.45
CA LEU A 80 0.25 -10.00 8.66
C LEU A 80 -0.53 -8.68 8.64
N PHE A 81 -1.85 -8.76 8.82
CA PHE A 81 -2.76 -7.63 8.89
C PHE A 81 -3.25 -7.42 10.32
N LEU A 82 -3.50 -6.17 10.68
CA LEU A 82 -4.15 -5.79 11.94
C LEU A 82 -5.66 -5.67 11.67
N ASP A 83 -6.46 -6.44 12.42
CA ASP A 83 -7.91 -6.47 12.29
C ASP A 83 -8.51 -5.24 13.01
N LEU A 84 -8.51 -4.09 12.33
CA LEU A 84 -8.97 -2.81 12.89
C LEU A 84 -10.46 -2.80 13.22
N ASP A 85 -11.27 -3.56 12.48
CA ASP A 85 -12.68 -3.78 12.73
C ASP A 85 -12.95 -4.37 14.12
N LYS A 86 -12.13 -5.32 14.57
CA LYS A 86 -12.22 -5.90 15.92
C LYS A 86 -11.79 -4.94 17.02
N LEU A 87 -10.90 -3.99 16.70
CA LEU A 87 -10.39 -2.99 17.65
C LEU A 87 -11.29 -1.76 17.73
N GLN A 88 -12.01 -1.46 16.66
CA GLN A 88 -12.82 -0.24 16.54
C GLN A 88 -13.78 -0.01 17.71
N PRO A 89 -14.56 -0.99 18.21
CA PRO A 89 -15.49 -0.74 19.31
C PRO A 89 -14.81 -0.25 20.60
N GLN A 90 -13.68 -0.88 20.95
CA GLN A 90 -12.91 -0.52 22.15
C GLN A 90 -12.24 0.84 22.00
N LEU A 91 -11.73 1.14 20.80
CA LEU A 91 -11.15 2.45 20.49
C LEU A 91 -12.21 3.55 20.57
N THR A 92 -13.39 3.34 19.99
CA THR A 92 -14.50 4.30 20.03
C THR A 92 -14.93 4.58 21.47
N GLU A 93 -15.15 3.54 22.29
CA GLU A 93 -15.51 3.71 23.70
C GLU A 93 -14.45 4.51 24.47
N HIS A 94 -13.16 4.24 24.20
CA HIS A 94 -12.07 4.97 24.81
C HIS A 94 -12.05 6.44 24.39
N LEU A 95 -12.24 6.73 23.10
CA LEU A 95 -12.29 8.08 22.56
C LEU A 95 -13.48 8.87 23.12
N GLU A 96 -14.66 8.26 23.22
CA GLU A 96 -15.85 8.90 23.80
C GLU A 96 -15.62 9.31 25.26
N LYS A 97 -14.98 8.44 26.07
CA LYS A 97 -14.63 8.77 27.45
C LYS A 97 -13.61 9.90 27.54
N LEU A 98 -12.59 9.90 26.68
CA LEU A 98 -11.59 10.96 26.63
C LEU A 98 -12.21 12.31 26.24
N TRP A 99 -13.08 12.31 25.22
CA TRP A 99 -13.72 13.52 24.71
C TRP A 99 -14.80 14.08 25.63
N ALA A 100 -15.37 13.26 26.53
CA ALA A 100 -16.27 13.70 27.58
C ALA A 100 -15.56 14.46 28.73
N GLY A 101 -14.23 14.38 28.83
CA GLY A 101 -13.43 15.11 29.82
C GLY A 101 -13.01 16.52 29.38
N GLU A 102 -12.39 17.29 30.28
CA GLU A 102 -11.90 18.65 29.99
C GLU A 102 -10.71 18.69 29.01
N HIS A 103 -9.97 17.58 28.88
CA HIS A 103 -8.81 17.45 27.99
C HIS A 103 -9.17 16.69 26.71
N LYS A 104 -9.83 17.40 25.79
CA LYS A 104 -10.38 16.86 24.53
C LYS A 104 -9.35 16.34 23.54
N TRP A 105 -8.06 16.62 23.75
CA TRP A 105 -6.96 16.26 22.87
C TRP A 105 -5.79 15.73 23.68
N SER A 106 -5.06 14.76 23.10
CA SER A 106 -3.79 14.31 23.66
C SER A 106 -2.76 15.45 23.62
N SER A 107 -1.75 15.42 24.49
CA SER A 107 -0.68 16.43 24.50
C SER A 107 0.13 16.53 23.20
N ASN A 108 -0.01 15.55 22.29
CA ASN A 108 0.70 15.48 21.02
C ASN A 108 -0.20 15.72 19.80
N SER A 109 -1.40 16.25 20.01
CA SER A 109 -2.32 16.60 18.92
C SER A 109 -1.86 17.92 18.29
N VAL A 110 -1.67 17.94 16.97
CA VAL A 110 -1.38 19.15 16.17
C VAL A 110 -2.64 19.63 15.49
#